data_AF-A0A8R7Q547-F1
#
_entry.id   AF-A0A8R7Q547-F1
#
_cell.length_a   1.000
_cell.length_b   1.000
_cell.length_c   1.000
_cell.angle_alpha   90.00
_cell.angle_beta   90.00
_cell.angle_gamma   90.00
#
_symmetry.space_group_name_H-M   'P 1'
#
loop_
_entity.id
_entity.type
_entity.pdbx_description
1 polymer ?
#
loop_
_entity_poly.entity_id
_entity_poly.type
_entity_poly.pdbx_seq_one_letter_code
_entity_poly.pdbx_strand_id
1 'polypeptide(L)'
;MDIDHANIGDIHLQWTEEDNLCLVNSWLNVPTDFVIGNENASRDYWNQVTEEYNTNIADNRRRQPIQIKRRWGKMSSGILLFDGMWRRVDDALHSQLLDNITRTWFPNI
;
A
#
# COMPACT_ATOMS: atom_id res chain seq x y z
N MET A 1 -34.79 -9.09 31.55
CA MET A 1 -33.64 -8.60 32.33
C MET A 1 -32.44 -8.83 31.43
N ASP A 2 -32.18 -7.81 30.64
CA ASP A 2 -31.15 -7.75 29.61
C ASP A 2 -29.77 -7.66 30.25
N ILE A 3 -28.87 -8.54 29.85
CA ILE A 3 -27.46 -8.19 29.68
C ILE A 3 -27.03 -8.83 28.38
N ASP A 4 -27.25 -8.08 27.31
CA ASP A 4 -26.41 -7.95 26.13
C ASP A 4 -25.16 -8.84 26.15
N HIS A 5 -25.27 -10.01 25.53
CA HIS A 5 -24.11 -10.66 24.92
C HIS A 5 -23.73 -9.87 23.65
N ALA A 6 -23.41 -8.59 23.83
CA ALA A 6 -22.79 -7.78 22.80
C ALA A 6 -21.46 -8.44 22.48
N ASN A 7 -21.36 -8.92 21.25
CA ASN A 7 -20.20 -9.51 20.64
C ASN A 7 -18.98 -8.61 20.90
N ILE A 8 -18.12 -9.02 21.84
CA ILE A 8 -16.88 -8.34 22.24
C ILE A 8 -15.93 -8.10 21.05
N GLY A 9 -16.19 -8.74 19.90
CA GLY A 9 -15.45 -8.59 18.64
C GLY A 9 -15.74 -7.32 17.83
N ASP A 10 -16.79 -6.55 18.13
CA ASP A 10 -17.18 -5.35 17.37
C ASP A 10 -17.06 -4.04 18.17
N ILE A 11 -16.13 -3.96 19.11
CA ILE A 11 -15.62 -2.64 19.53
C ILE A 11 -14.99 -2.05 18.27
N HIS A 12 -15.68 -1.08 17.65
CA HIS A 12 -15.26 -0.42 16.41
C HIS A 12 -13.95 0.35 16.65
N LEU A 13 -12.83 -0.37 16.68
CA LEU A 13 -11.51 0.18 16.95
C LEU A 13 -11.19 1.15 15.81
N GLN A 14 -11.23 2.44 16.12
CA GLN A 14 -10.99 3.50 15.15
C GLN A 14 -9.56 3.43 14.64
N TRP A 15 -9.39 3.73 13.35
CA TRP A 15 -8.09 3.86 12.71
C TRP A 15 -7.45 5.18 13.13
N THR A 16 -6.29 5.12 13.77
CA THR A 16 -5.51 6.30 14.13
C THR A 16 -4.48 6.62 13.05
N GLU A 17 -3.69 7.67 13.25
CA GLU A 17 -2.60 8.00 12.34
C GLU A 17 -1.43 7.03 12.49
N GLU A 18 -1.14 6.58 13.71
CA GLU A 18 -0.15 5.55 13.99
C GLU A 18 -0.51 4.23 13.28
N ASP A 19 -1.79 3.86 13.25
CA ASP A 19 -2.23 2.69 12.48
C ASP A 19 -1.97 2.88 10.98
N ASN A 20 -2.17 4.08 10.44
CA ASN A 20 -1.96 4.37 9.02
C ASN A 20 -0.49 4.27 8.66
N LEU A 21 0.38 4.86 9.47
CA LEU A 21 1.83 4.80 9.30
C LEU A 21 2.34 3.37 9.39
N CYS A 22 1.86 2.60 10.38
CA CYS A 22 2.21 1.18 10.49
C CYS A 22 1.74 0.39 9.27
N LEU A 23 0.54 0.67 8.76
CA LEU A 23 0.03 0.03 7.54
C LEU A 23 0.84 0.38 6.30
N VAL A 24 1.22 1.65 6.10
CA VAL A 24 2.10 2.05 4.99
C VAL A 24 3.46 1.38 5.09
N ASN A 25 4.06 1.35 6.29
CA ASN A 25 5.33 0.69 6.52
C ASN A 25 5.25 -0.82 6.22
N SER A 26 4.18 -1.46 6.66
CA SER A 26 3.94 -2.89 6.40
C SER A 26 3.78 -3.17 4.92
N TRP A 27 3.08 -2.29 4.19
CA TRP A 27 2.93 -2.40 2.75
C TRP A 27 4.26 -2.26 2.00
N LEU A 28 5.14 -1.34 2.43
CA LEU A 28 6.47 -1.14 1.85
C LEU A 28 7.42 -2.32 2.10
N ASN A 29 7.29 -2.99 3.25
CA ASN A 29 8.16 -4.10 3.64
C ASN A 29 7.78 -5.44 3.01
N VAL A 30 6.57 -5.57 2.42
CA VAL A 30 6.14 -6.80 1.76
C VAL A 30 6.45 -6.71 0.25
N PRO A 31 7.32 -7.60 -0.29
CA PRO A 31 7.65 -7.61 -1.72
C PRO A 31 6.41 -7.74 -2.60
N THR A 32 6.34 -6.94 -3.67
CA THR A 32 5.17 -6.91 -4.58
C THR A 32 5.32 -7.88 -5.78
N ASP A 33 6.43 -8.62 -5.83
CA ASP A 33 6.96 -9.27 -7.05
C ASP A 33 6.06 -10.35 -7.69
N PHE A 34 4.91 -10.72 -7.09
CA PHE A 34 4.09 -11.84 -7.56
C PHE A 34 2.56 -11.62 -7.61
N VAL A 35 2.03 -10.40 -7.50
CA VAL A 35 0.56 -10.15 -7.55
C VAL A 35 0.00 -10.19 -8.99
N ILE A 36 0.67 -10.87 -9.92
CA ILE A 36 0.25 -10.96 -11.32
C ILE A 36 -0.49 -12.29 -11.55
N GLY A 37 -1.82 -12.21 -11.74
CA GLY A 37 -2.58 -13.24 -12.48
C GLY A 37 -3.37 -14.29 -11.69
N ASN A 38 -3.39 -14.28 -10.36
CA ASN A 38 -4.24 -15.19 -9.56
C ASN A 38 -4.84 -14.51 -8.32
N GLU A 39 -6.13 -14.73 -8.06
CA GLU A 39 -6.81 -14.26 -6.83
C GLU A 39 -6.13 -14.77 -5.55
N ASN A 40 -5.56 -15.98 -5.60
CA ASN A 40 -4.79 -16.53 -4.48
C ASN A 40 -3.56 -15.68 -4.17
N ALA A 41 -2.84 -15.20 -5.18
CA ALA A 41 -1.65 -14.34 -4.97
C ALA A 41 -2.03 -13.00 -4.34
N SER A 42 -3.18 -12.42 -4.72
CA SER A 42 -3.69 -11.21 -4.06
C SER A 42 -4.07 -11.47 -2.60
N ARG A 43 -4.73 -12.61 -2.32
CA ARG A 43 -5.09 -12.99 -0.96
C ARG A 43 -3.85 -13.19 -0.09
N ASP A 44 -2.87 -13.91 -0.60
CA ASP A 44 -1.61 -14.21 0.11
C ASP A 44 -0.83 -12.93 0.39
N TYR A 45 -0.78 -12.00 -0.56
CA TYR A 45 -0.19 -10.68 -0.36
C TYR A 45 -0.82 -9.93 0.82
N TRP A 46 -2.15 -9.84 0.86
CA TRP A 46 -2.84 -9.15 1.97
C TRP A 46 -2.68 -9.87 3.31
N ASN A 47 -2.49 -11.19 3.31
CA ASN A 47 -2.17 -11.94 4.52
C ASN A 47 -0.77 -11.56 5.04
N GLN A 48 0.23 -11.49 4.16
CA GLN A 48 1.60 -11.09 4.53
C GLN A 48 1.65 -9.65 5.07
N VAL A 49 0.97 -8.70 4.41
CA VAL A 49 0.87 -7.31 4.90
C VAL A 49 0.20 -7.26 6.28
N THR A 50 -0.77 -8.13 6.53
CA THR A 50 -1.46 -8.18 7.82
C THR A 50 -0.58 -8.78 8.92
N GLU A 51 0.23 -9.78 8.60
CA GLU A 51 1.21 -10.36 9.52
C GLU A 51 2.27 -9.33 9.93
N GLU A 52 2.83 -8.61 8.95
CA GLU A 52 3.79 -7.53 9.19
C GLU A 52 3.16 -6.42 10.04
N TYR A 53 1.94 -5.99 9.73
CA TYR A 53 1.22 -4.99 10.53
C TYR A 53 0.98 -5.45 11.97
N ASN A 54 0.50 -6.69 12.16
CA ASN A 54 0.16 -7.22 13.48
C ASN A 54 1.38 -7.51 14.36
N THR A 55 2.57 -7.61 13.76
CA THR A 55 3.85 -7.73 14.45
C THR A 55 4.37 -6.37 14.93
N ASN A 56 4.04 -5.30 14.20
CA ASN A 56 4.52 -3.94 14.45
C ASN A 56 3.49 -3.03 15.16
N ILE A 57 2.38 -3.59 15.66
CA ILE A 57 1.31 -2.85 16.36
C ILE A 57 1.07 -3.47 17.74
N ALA A 58 0.46 -2.72 18.65
CA ALA A 58 0.05 -3.24 19.95
C ALA A 58 -0.95 -4.41 19.81
N ASP A 59 -0.84 -5.43 20.67
CA ASP A 59 -1.67 -6.64 20.60
C ASP A 59 -3.18 -6.36 20.59
N ASN A 60 -3.62 -5.33 21.33
CA ASN A 60 -5.02 -4.90 21.40
C ASN A 60 -5.50 -4.12 20.16
N ARG A 61 -4.63 -3.92 19.17
CA ARG A 61 -4.92 -3.21 17.92
C ARG A 61 -4.77 -4.07 16.67
N ARG A 62 -4.53 -5.37 16.82
CA ARG A 62 -4.42 -6.30 15.68
C ARG A 62 -5.67 -6.30 14.80
N ARG A 63 -5.47 -6.52 13.51
CA ARG A 63 -6.51 -6.45 12.47
C ARG A 63 -6.52 -7.71 11.62
N GLN A 64 -7.69 -7.98 11.05
CA GLN A 64 -7.90 -9.04 10.06
C GLN A 64 -7.52 -8.56 8.65
N PRO A 65 -7.12 -9.46 7.74
CA PRO A 65 -6.72 -9.07 6.38
C PRO A 65 -7.75 -8.25 5.61
N ILE A 66 -9.03 -8.54 5.81
CA ILE A 66 -10.12 -7.78 5.19
C ILE A 66 -10.21 -6.34 5.70
N GLN A 67 -9.90 -6.10 6.98
CA GLN A 67 -9.89 -4.76 7.58
C GLN A 67 -8.69 -3.96 7.04
N ILE A 68 -7.52 -4.59 6.96
CA ILE A 68 -6.29 -4.03 6.38
C ILE A 68 -6.50 -3.63 4.93
N LYS A 69 -6.97 -4.55 4.09
CA LYS A 69 -7.26 -4.30 2.66
C LYS A 69 -8.28 -3.17 2.48
N ARG A 70 -9.35 -3.16 3.27
CA ARG A 70 -10.38 -2.11 3.21
C ARG A 70 -9.84 -0.75 3.64
N ARG A 71 -8.98 -0.69 4.65
CA ARG A 71 -8.34 0.56 5.07
C ARG A 71 -7.38 1.07 4.01
N TRP A 72 -6.55 0.19 3.46
CA TRP A 72 -5.63 0.52 2.37
C TRP A 72 -6.35 1.13 1.18
N GLY A 73 -7.47 0.55 0.74
CA GLY A 73 -8.26 1.08 -0.38
C GLY A 73 -8.74 2.52 -0.17
N LYS A 74 -8.97 2.96 1.07
CA LYS A 74 -9.34 4.35 1.39
C LYS A 74 -8.14 5.30 1.41
N MET A 75 -6.97 4.81 1.83
CA MET A 75 -5.76 5.61 2.06
C MET A 75 -4.88 5.75 0.81
N SER A 76 -4.87 4.72 -0.04
CA SER A 76 -3.93 4.62 -1.16
C SER A 76 -4.22 5.57 -2.32
N SER A 77 -5.38 6.23 -2.39
CA SER A 77 -5.72 7.13 -3.49
C SER A 77 -4.71 8.26 -3.68
N GLY A 78 -4.29 8.91 -2.58
CA GLY A 78 -3.28 9.97 -2.61
C GLY A 78 -1.88 9.45 -2.97
N ILE A 79 -1.52 8.28 -2.43
CA ILE A 79 -0.22 7.63 -2.68
C ILE A 79 -0.08 7.26 -4.16
N LEU A 80 -1.12 6.64 -4.73
CA LEU A 80 -1.14 6.22 -6.14
C LEU A 80 -1.16 7.42 -7.09
N LEU A 81 -1.83 8.51 -6.72
CA LEU A 81 -1.80 9.74 -7.51
C LEU A 81 -0.40 10.34 -7.53
N PHE A 82 0.25 10.43 -6.37
CA PHE A 82 1.63 10.93 -6.26
C PHE A 82 2.59 10.06 -7.07
N ASP A 83 2.56 8.74 -6.89
CA ASP A 83 3.39 7.79 -7.65
C ASP A 83 3.18 7.94 -9.17
N GLY A 84 1.93 8.07 -9.64
CA GLY A 84 1.63 8.30 -11.05
C GLY A 84 2.15 9.64 -11.58
N MET A 85 2.09 10.72 -10.78
CA MET A 85 2.67 12.02 -11.16
C MET A 85 4.20 11.97 -11.16
N TRP A 86 4.80 11.33 -10.16
CA TRP A 86 6.25 11.16 -10.05
C TRP A 86 6.80 10.41 -11.27
N ARG A 87 6.20 9.28 -11.65
CA ARG A 87 6.61 8.53 -12.85
C ARG A 87 6.53 9.36 -14.11
N ARG A 88 5.51 10.21 -14.27
CA ARG A 88 5.44 11.12 -15.45
C ARG A 88 6.56 12.14 -15.49
N VAL A 89 6.93 12.70 -14.34
CA VAL A 89 8.06 13.64 -14.25
C VAL A 89 9.37 12.91 -14.51
N ASP A 90 9.53 11.72 -13.94
CA ASP A 90 10.70 10.87 -14.13
C ASP A 90 10.86 10.44 -15.59
N ASP A 91 9.78 9.97 -16.23
CA ASP A 91 9.72 9.64 -17.65
C ASP A 91 10.04 10.86 -18.51
N ALA A 92 9.49 12.03 -18.19
CA ALA A 92 9.79 13.26 -18.91
C ALA A 92 11.26 13.69 -18.74
N LEU A 93 11.85 13.51 -17.56
CA LEU A 93 13.25 13.80 -17.30
C LEU A 93 14.18 12.82 -18.04
N HIS A 94 13.91 11.52 -17.95
CA HIS A 94 14.67 10.50 -18.67
C HIS A 94 14.52 10.64 -20.18
N SER A 95 13.31 10.93 -20.67
CA SER A 95 13.06 11.22 -22.09
C SER A 95 13.78 12.48 -22.53
N GLN A 96 13.73 13.58 -21.76
CA GLN A 96 14.42 14.82 -22.12
C GLN A 96 15.94 14.69 -22.03
N LEU A 97 16.48 13.98 -21.04
CA LEU A 97 17.93 13.74 -20.93
C LEU A 97 18.44 12.89 -22.09
N LEU A 98 17.72 11.82 -22.45
CA LEU A 98 18.08 10.98 -23.59
C LEU A 98 17.86 11.70 -24.94
N ASP A 99 16.80 12.50 -25.09
CA ASP A 99 16.56 13.34 -26.27
C ASP A 99 17.65 14.41 -26.44
N ASN A 100 18.12 14.99 -25.34
CA ASN A 100 19.16 16.03 -25.36
C ASN A 100 20.53 15.42 -25.70
N ILE A 101 20.87 14.25 -25.16
CA ILE A 101 22.12 13.54 -25.47
C ILE A 101 22.12 13.04 -26.93
N THR A 102 21.02 12.47 -27.40
CA THR A 102 20.92 11.98 -28.79
C THR A 102 20.98 13.14 -29.80
N ARG A 103 20.34 14.28 -29.54
CA ARG A 103 20.39 15.46 -30.43
C ARG A 103 21.73 16.20 -30.42
N THR A 104 22.46 16.19 -29.30
CA THR A 104 23.73 16.93 -29.18
C THR A 104 24.93 16.16 -29.72
N TRP A 105 24.93 14.82 -29.68
CA TRP A 105 26.06 14.00 -30.11
C TRP A 105 25.87 13.28 -31.45
N PHE A 106 24.64 13.18 -31.98
CA PHE A 106 24.39 12.66 -33.33
C PHE A 106 23.53 13.62 -34.18
N PRO A 107 24.03 14.81 -34.55
CA PRO A 107 23.34 15.64 -35.50
C PRO A 107 23.56 15.05 -36.90
N ASN A 108 22.54 14.38 -37.45
CA ASN A 108 22.44 13.85 -38.83
C ASN A 108 23.00 12.44 -39.08
N ILE A 109 22.18 11.43 -38.80
CA ILE A 109 22.03 10.25 -39.68
C ILE A 109 20.66 10.36 -40.35
#